data_AF-A0A3N5NH96-F1
#
_entry.id   AF-A0A3N5NH96-F1
#
_cell.length_a   1.000
_cell.length_b   1.000
_cell.length_c   1.000
_cell.angle_alpha   90.00
_cell.angle_beta   90.00
_cell.angle_gamma   90.00
#
_symmetry.space_group_name_H-M   'P 1'
#
loop_
_entity.id
_entity.type
_entity.pdbx_description
1 polymer ?
#
loop_
_entity_poly.entity_id
_entity_poly.type
_entity_poly.pdbx_seq_one_letter_code
_entity_poly.pdbx_strand_id
1 'polypeptide(L)'
;KGRVGFGHGKAREVPEAIRKATEAARRGLVRVPLREGRTLHHDSEGRHGAGKVVLRSAPPGTGIIAGGPTRAVFEMLGVQDVVAKSLGSTNPYNMVRATFDALKEQENPRAVAARRGKKVSEIVARRRDGSAGEADAAGEAA
;
A
#
# COMPACT_ATOMS: atom_id res chain seq x y z
N LYS A 1 -12.12 0.36 4.39
CA LYS A 1 -11.38 -0.38 3.34
C LYS A 1 -10.59 0.63 2.51
N GLY A 2 -9.30 0.38 2.24
CA GLY A 2 -8.44 1.33 1.49
C GLY A 2 -7.88 2.51 2.30
N ARG A 3 -8.00 2.49 3.63
CA ARG A 3 -7.33 3.42 4.54
C ARG A 3 -6.59 2.63 5.59
N VAL A 4 -5.37 3.01 5.89
CA VAL A 4 -4.53 2.35 6.89
C VAL A 4 -3.75 3.40 7.66
N GLY A 5 -3.49 3.15 8.93
CA GLY A 5 -2.75 4.05 9.81
C GLY A 5 -1.93 3.25 10.80
N PHE A 6 -0.86 3.84 11.29
CA PHE A 6 -0.02 3.25 12.33
C PHE A 6 0.16 4.26 13.46
N GLY A 7 0.38 3.76 14.66
CA GLY A 7 0.57 4.57 15.85
C GLY A 7 1.49 3.87 16.83
N HIS A 8 2.16 4.65 17.66
CA HIS A 8 2.96 4.17 18.77
C HIS A 8 2.42 4.79 20.06
N GLY A 9 2.31 3.97 21.10
CA GLY A 9 1.84 4.37 22.41
C GLY A 9 2.73 3.78 23.49
N LYS A 10 3.05 4.60 24.49
CA LYS A 10 3.81 4.20 25.67
C LYS A 10 3.01 4.56 26.92
N ALA A 11 2.88 3.61 27.83
CA ALA A 11 2.24 3.78 29.13
C ALA A 11 2.86 2.79 30.13
N ARG A 12 2.47 2.90 31.41
CA ARG A 12 2.90 1.96 32.45
C ARG A 12 2.19 0.61 32.31
N GLU A 13 0.93 0.63 31.90
CA GLU A 13 0.13 -0.57 31.68
C GLU A 13 -0.08 -0.84 30.18
N VAL A 14 -0.11 -2.12 29.83
CA VAL A 14 -0.26 -2.58 28.44
C VAL A 14 -1.57 -2.08 27.80
N PRO A 15 -2.76 -2.18 28.45
CA PRO A 15 -4.01 -1.73 27.84
C PRO A 15 -4.02 -0.23 27.53
N GLU A 16 -3.44 0.58 28.42
CA GLU A 16 -3.36 2.04 28.23
C GLU A 16 -2.42 2.40 27.07
N ALA A 17 -1.30 1.67 26.91
CA ALA A 17 -0.39 1.85 25.78
C ALA A 17 -1.07 1.53 24.44
N ILE A 18 -1.87 0.47 24.39
CA ILE A 18 -2.64 0.07 23.19
C ILE A 18 -3.69 1.14 22.84
N ARG A 19 -4.39 1.69 23.84
CA ARG A 19 -5.36 2.76 23.63
C ARG A 19 -4.71 4.00 23.01
N LYS A 20 -3.59 4.46 23.59
CA LYS A 20 -2.81 5.59 23.06
C LYS A 20 -2.30 5.35 21.64
N ALA A 21 -1.79 4.14 21.36
CA ALA A 21 -1.35 3.75 20.02
C ALA A 21 -2.51 3.76 19.00
N THR A 22 -3.68 3.26 19.39
CA THR A 22 -4.87 3.21 18.54
C THR A 22 -5.39 4.62 18.22
N GLU A 23 -5.44 5.51 19.21
CA GLU A 23 -5.84 6.91 19.00
C GLU A 23 -4.84 7.66 18.11
N ALA A 24 -3.54 7.38 18.25
CA ALA A 24 -2.52 7.91 17.33
C ALA A 24 -2.71 7.39 15.89
N ALA A 25 -2.96 6.09 15.72
CA ALA A 25 -3.18 5.49 14.40
C ALA A 25 -4.42 6.04 13.68
N ARG A 26 -5.51 6.29 14.43
CA ARG A 26 -6.74 6.89 13.88
C ARG A 26 -6.53 8.30 13.35
N ARG A 27 -5.66 9.09 13.99
CA ARG A 27 -5.31 10.45 13.53
C ARG A 27 -4.46 10.44 12.26
N GLY A 28 -3.60 9.44 12.10
CA GLY A 28 -2.67 9.29 10.98
C GLY A 28 -3.14 8.38 9.85
N LEU A 29 -4.45 8.33 9.55
CA LEU A 29 -4.97 7.49 8.48
C LEU A 29 -4.54 8.00 7.10
N VAL A 30 -3.91 7.12 6.32
CA VAL A 30 -3.51 7.34 4.94
C VAL A 30 -4.47 6.60 4.02
N ARG A 31 -4.93 7.26 2.95
CA ARG A 31 -5.69 6.62 1.87
C ARG A 31 -4.72 6.11 0.82
N VAL A 32 -4.80 4.82 0.49
CA VAL A 32 -3.99 4.20 -0.55
C VAL A 32 -4.86 3.89 -1.75
N PRO A 33 -4.49 4.32 -2.98
CA PRO A 33 -5.20 3.90 -4.18
C PRO A 33 -4.88 2.44 -4.49
N LEU A 34 -5.92 1.62 -4.48
CA LEU A 34 -5.83 0.19 -4.80
C LEU A 34 -6.45 -0.08 -6.16
N ARG A 35 -5.81 -0.95 -6.92
CA ARG A 35 -6.34 -1.48 -8.16
C ARG A 35 -7.42 -2.51 -7.85
N GLU A 36 -8.65 -2.26 -8.34
CA GLU A 36 -9.82 -3.15 -8.17
C GLU A 36 -10.09 -3.54 -6.71
N GLY A 37 -9.55 -2.76 -5.75
CA GLY A 37 -9.57 -3.11 -4.33
C GLY A 37 -8.76 -4.37 -3.96
N ARG A 38 -7.91 -4.89 -4.85
CA ARG A 38 -7.23 -6.19 -4.70
C ARG A 38 -5.71 -6.09 -4.65
N THR A 39 -5.08 -5.25 -5.47
CA THR A 39 -3.60 -5.13 -5.58
C THR A 39 -3.12 -3.68 -5.74
N LEU A 40 -1.81 -3.47 -5.82
CA LEU A 40 -1.15 -2.17 -6.06
C LEU A 40 -1.16 -1.80 -7.55
N HIS A 41 -0.97 -0.52 -7.86
CA HIS A 41 -0.97 -0.04 -9.25
C HIS A 41 0.37 -0.21 -9.97
N HIS A 42 1.47 -0.12 -9.22
CA HIS A 42 2.84 -0.28 -9.72
C HIS A 42 3.77 -0.65 -8.57
N ASP A 43 4.95 -1.14 -8.94
CA ASP A 43 6.03 -1.40 -8.00
C ASP A 43 6.52 -0.08 -7.36
N SER A 44 6.75 -0.12 -6.05
CA SER A 44 7.22 1.05 -5.28
C SER A 44 8.27 0.64 -4.27
N GLU A 45 9.10 1.58 -3.87
CA GLU A 45 10.15 1.38 -2.89
C GLU A 45 9.99 2.37 -1.75
N GLY A 46 10.11 1.89 -0.52
CA GLY A 46 9.97 2.71 0.67
C GLY A 46 11.22 2.67 1.51
N ARG A 47 11.64 3.82 2.01
CA ARG A 47 12.81 3.93 2.88
C ARG A 47 12.50 4.79 4.09
N HIS A 48 12.74 4.23 5.27
CA HIS A 48 12.68 4.95 6.52
C HIS A 48 13.89 4.61 7.40
N GLY A 49 14.79 5.57 7.59
CA GLY A 49 16.08 5.34 8.24
C GLY A 49 16.86 4.20 7.55
N ALA A 50 17.12 3.12 8.30
CA ALA A 50 17.76 1.90 7.80
C ALA A 50 16.77 0.83 7.27
N GLY A 51 15.46 1.04 7.42
CA GLY A 51 14.43 0.17 6.85
C GLY A 51 14.27 0.46 5.36
N LYS A 52 14.42 -0.56 4.52
CA LYS A 52 14.17 -0.50 3.07
C LYS A 52 13.18 -1.60 2.71
N VAL A 53 12.06 -1.25 2.10
CA VAL A 53 11.00 -2.18 1.72
C VAL A 53 10.68 -1.97 0.25
N VAL A 54 10.69 -3.05 -0.52
CA VAL A 54 10.26 -3.05 -1.92
C VAL A 54 8.89 -3.70 -1.99
N LEU A 55 7.95 -3.02 -2.63
CA LEU A 55 6.60 -3.48 -2.89
C LEU A 55 6.43 -3.72 -4.37
N ARG A 56 5.88 -4.88 -4.73
CA ARG A 56 5.56 -5.22 -6.10
C ARG A 56 4.09 -5.57 -6.25
N SER A 57 3.49 -5.11 -7.34
CA SER A 57 2.16 -5.58 -7.74
C SER A 57 2.24 -7.05 -8.12
N ALA A 58 1.16 -7.78 -7.86
CA ALA A 58 1.10 -9.21 -8.07
C ALA A 58 -0.17 -9.60 -8.83
N PRO A 59 -0.11 -10.61 -9.71
CA PRO A 59 -1.29 -11.15 -10.37
C PRO A 59 -2.31 -11.73 -9.37
N PRO A 60 -3.59 -11.84 -9.77
CA PRO A 60 -4.60 -12.45 -8.93
C PRO A 60 -4.23 -13.88 -8.56
N GLY A 61 -4.43 -14.24 -7.28
CA GLY A 61 -4.15 -15.57 -6.73
C GLY A 61 -2.79 -15.70 -6.04
N THR A 62 -1.99 -14.63 -6.01
CA THR A 62 -0.66 -14.66 -5.37
C THR A 62 -0.75 -14.62 -3.83
N GLY A 63 -1.75 -13.94 -3.27
CA GLY A 63 -1.85 -13.74 -1.83
C GLY A 63 -0.86 -12.69 -1.30
N ILE A 64 -0.82 -12.53 0.04
CA ILE A 64 0.05 -11.57 0.72
C ILE A 64 1.40 -12.22 1.07
N ILE A 65 2.40 -11.99 0.21
CA ILE A 65 3.78 -12.43 0.43
C ILE A 65 4.55 -11.27 1.04
N ALA A 66 4.57 -11.18 2.37
CA ALA A 66 5.26 -10.13 3.11
C ALA A 66 5.80 -10.63 4.45
N GLY A 67 6.82 -9.94 4.98
CA GLY A 67 7.28 -10.16 6.36
C GLY A 67 6.24 -9.71 7.38
N GLY A 68 6.24 -10.30 8.58
CA GLY A 68 5.18 -10.12 9.60
C GLY A 68 4.68 -8.68 9.82
N PRO A 69 5.57 -7.68 10.11
CA PRO A 69 5.14 -6.31 10.33
C PRO A 69 4.47 -5.67 9.11
N THR A 70 4.97 -5.96 7.91
CA THR A 70 4.45 -5.44 6.64
C THR A 70 3.15 -6.17 6.25
N ARG A 71 3.06 -7.48 6.51
CA ARG A 71 1.86 -8.29 6.28
C ARG A 71 0.65 -7.73 7.03
N ALA A 72 0.82 -7.41 8.32
CA ALA A 72 -0.25 -6.83 9.13
C ALA A 72 -0.80 -5.51 8.52
N VAL A 73 0.06 -4.70 7.90
CA VAL A 73 -0.36 -3.48 7.22
C VAL A 73 -1.23 -3.80 6.00
N PHE A 74 -0.84 -4.78 5.18
CA PHE A 74 -1.60 -5.17 3.99
C PHE A 74 -2.94 -5.84 4.30
N GLU A 75 -2.97 -6.69 5.32
CA GLU A 75 -4.21 -7.31 5.81
C GLU A 75 -5.21 -6.24 6.28
N MET A 76 -4.74 -5.26 7.06
CA MET A 76 -5.58 -4.14 7.52
C MET A 76 -6.01 -3.21 6.39
N LEU A 77 -5.17 -3.03 5.37
CA LEU A 77 -5.51 -2.25 4.18
C LEU A 77 -6.58 -2.95 3.33
N GLY A 78 -6.61 -4.29 3.35
CA GLY A 78 -7.49 -5.16 2.58
C GLY A 78 -6.92 -5.56 1.22
N VAL A 79 -5.59 -5.53 1.07
CA VAL A 79 -4.90 -6.00 -0.14
C VAL A 79 -4.90 -7.53 -0.14
N GLN A 80 -5.19 -8.14 -1.28
CA GLN A 80 -5.22 -9.60 -1.41
C GLN A 80 -3.93 -10.12 -2.04
N ASP A 81 -3.40 -9.42 -3.05
CA ASP A 81 -2.17 -9.83 -3.73
C ASP A 81 -1.12 -8.72 -3.69
N VAL A 82 0.01 -9.04 -3.07
CA VAL A 82 1.19 -8.17 -3.05
C VAL A 82 2.41 -9.00 -2.70
N VAL A 83 3.53 -8.67 -3.34
CA VAL A 83 4.83 -9.21 -2.97
C VAL A 83 5.65 -8.09 -2.36
N ALA A 84 6.08 -8.27 -1.12
CA ALA A 84 6.87 -7.29 -0.39
C ALA A 84 8.09 -7.94 0.24
N LYS A 85 9.24 -7.29 0.08
CA LYS A 85 10.51 -7.73 0.68
C LYS A 85 11.17 -6.59 1.42
N SER A 86 11.57 -6.83 2.67
CA SER A 86 12.51 -5.96 3.37
C SER A 86 13.94 -6.30 2.93
N LEU A 87 14.68 -5.30 2.46
CA LEU A 87 16.07 -5.39 2.02
C LEU A 87 17.04 -4.68 2.98
N GLY A 88 16.55 -4.21 4.13
CA GLY A 88 17.33 -3.45 5.10
C GLY A 88 17.12 -3.97 6.52
N SER A 89 16.89 -3.03 7.44
CA SER A 89 16.65 -3.34 8.86
C SER A 89 15.46 -4.29 9.07
N THR A 90 15.64 -5.24 9.98
CA THR A 90 14.60 -6.15 10.48
C THR A 90 13.77 -5.55 11.62
N ASN A 91 14.06 -4.30 12.04
CA ASN A 91 13.31 -3.61 13.08
C ASN A 91 11.85 -3.35 12.62
N PRO A 92 10.83 -3.91 13.31
CA PRO A 92 9.43 -3.76 12.92
C PRO A 92 8.97 -2.31 12.78
N TYR A 93 9.45 -1.41 13.64
CA TYR A 93 9.05 0.01 13.60
C TYR A 93 9.49 0.70 12.30
N ASN A 94 10.72 0.44 11.87
CA ASN A 94 11.25 1.01 10.64
C ASN A 94 10.63 0.35 9.40
N MET A 95 10.37 -0.96 9.46
CA MET A 95 9.69 -1.68 8.38
C MET A 95 8.29 -1.13 8.13
N VAL A 96 7.50 -0.93 9.19
CA VAL A 96 6.15 -0.36 9.06
C VAL A 96 6.24 1.04 8.46
N ARG A 97 7.08 1.93 9.01
CA ARG A 97 7.25 3.29 8.47
C ARG A 97 7.69 3.30 7.01
N ALA A 98 8.68 2.49 6.64
CA ALA A 98 9.12 2.34 5.26
C ALA A 98 8.01 1.82 4.34
N THR A 99 7.18 0.90 4.82
CA THR A 99 6.00 0.41 4.07
C THR A 99 5.00 1.54 3.83
N PHE A 100 4.75 2.38 4.84
CA PHE A 100 3.87 3.54 4.68
C PHE A 100 4.43 4.58 3.72
N ASP A 101 5.75 4.77 3.69
CA ASP A 101 6.38 5.69 2.74
C ASP A 101 6.25 5.15 1.30
N ALA A 102 6.46 3.85 1.06
CA ALA A 102 6.16 3.22 -0.24
C ALA A 102 4.68 3.36 -0.65
N LEU A 103 3.76 3.18 0.31
CA LEU A 103 2.32 3.27 0.03
C LEU A 103 1.85 4.70 -0.28
N LYS A 104 2.56 5.72 0.20
CA LYS A 104 2.27 7.13 -0.15
C LYS A 104 2.68 7.47 -1.58
N GLU A 105 3.71 6.80 -2.11
CA GLU A 105 4.16 6.97 -3.49
C GLU A 105 3.21 6.33 -4.51
N GLN A 106 2.27 5.50 -4.05
CA GLN A 106 1.26 4.90 -4.92
C GLN A 106 0.32 5.96 -5.52
N GLU A 107 0.46 6.17 -6.81
CA GLU A 107 -0.41 7.01 -7.63
C GLU A 107 -1.46 6.20 -8.40
N ASN A 108 -2.68 6.74 -8.49
CA ASN A 108 -3.74 6.21 -9.36
C ASN A 108 -3.48 6.66 -10.82
N PRO A 109 -3.59 5.76 -11.82
CA PRO A 109 -3.53 6.11 -13.24
C PRO A 109 -4.38 7.33 -13.64
N ARG A 110 -5.55 7.53 -13.04
CA ARG A 110 -6.41 8.71 -13.29
C ARG A 110 -5.73 10.03 -12.85
N ALA A 111 -5.06 10.02 -11.70
CA ALA A 111 -4.33 11.19 -11.21
C ALA A 111 -3.10 11.48 -12.10
N VAL A 112 -2.41 10.43 -12.57
CA VAL A 112 -1.29 10.57 -13.50
C VAL A 112 -1.75 11.12 -14.86
N ALA A 113 -2.89 10.65 -15.36
CA ALA A 113 -3.51 11.11 -16.60
C ALA A 113 -3.83 12.61 -16.55
N ALA A 114 -4.49 13.04 -15.47
CA ALA A 114 -4.80 14.45 -15.23
C ALA A 114 -3.54 15.32 -15.16
N ARG A 115 -2.51 14.87 -14.44
CA ARG A 115 -1.23 15.61 -14.33
C ARG A 115 -0.49 15.72 -15.67
N ARG A 116 -0.60 14.70 -16.52
CA ARG A 116 0.12 14.63 -17.81
C ARG A 116 -0.70 15.10 -19.02
N GLY A 117 -1.99 15.44 -18.84
CA GLY A 117 -2.87 15.83 -19.94
C GLY A 117 -3.11 14.74 -20.98
N LYS A 118 -3.05 13.45 -20.59
CA LYS A 118 -3.20 12.30 -21.49
C LYS A 118 -4.45 11.50 -21.17
N LYS A 119 -4.93 10.72 -22.13
CA LYS A 119 -6.03 9.78 -21.90
C LYS A 119 -5.60 8.66 -20.95
N VAL A 120 -6.52 8.21 -20.09
CA VAL A 120 -6.24 7.13 -19.11
C VAL A 120 -5.84 5.83 -19.81
N SER A 121 -6.47 5.52 -20.95
CA SER A 121 -6.18 4.34 -21.76
C SER A 121 -4.72 4.27 -22.20
N GLU A 122 -4.09 5.38 -22.59
CA GLU A 122 -2.69 5.43 -22.99
C GLU A 122 -1.70 5.13 -21.86
N ILE A 123 -2.11 5.39 -20.61
CA ILE A 123 -1.29 5.12 -19.42
C ILE A 123 -1.41 3.66 -19.00
N VAL A 124 -2.60 3.08 -19.14
CA VAL A 124 -2.87 1.69 -18.75
C VAL A 124 -2.37 0.68 -19.79
N ALA A 125 -2.39 1.05 -21.08
CA ALA A 125 -1.99 0.19 -22.19
C ALA A 125 -0.53 -0.30 -22.14
N ARG A 126 0.35 0.36 -21.37
CA ARG A 126 1.76 -0.02 -21.23
C ARG A 126 2.05 -0.95 -20.04
N ARG A 127 1.03 -1.51 -19.39
CA ARG A 127 1.25 -2.40 -18.23
C ARG A 127 1.88 -3.73 -18.66
N ARG A 128 2.87 -4.16 -17.89
CA ARG A 128 3.68 -5.38 -18.12
C ARG A 128 2.95 -6.67 -17.72
N ASP A 129 1.81 -6.55 -17.03
CA ASP A 129 1.26 -7.63 -16.19
C ASP A 129 0.03 -8.34 -16.82
N GLY A 130 -0.16 -8.25 -18.15
CA GLY A 130 -1.16 -9.00 -18.92
C GLY A 130 -2.65 -8.77 -18.57
N SER A 131 -2.94 -8.01 -17.54
CA SER A 131 -4.29 -7.77 -16.99
C SER A 131 -4.88 -6.45 -17.47
N ALA A 132 -4.60 -6.09 -18.73
CA ALA A 132 -5.09 -4.86 -19.36
C ALA A 132 -6.60 -4.92 -19.71
N GLY A 133 -7.21 -6.11 -19.71
CA GLY A 133 -8.56 -6.32 -20.27
C GLY A 133 -9.77 -6.04 -19.37
N GLU A 134 -9.64 -5.92 -18.05
CA GLU A 134 -10.82 -5.80 -17.15
C GLU A 134 -11.09 -4.37 -16.64
N ALA A 135 -10.16 -3.44 -16.79
CA ALA A 135 -10.32 -2.08 -16.25
C ALA A 135 -11.19 -1.16 -17.12
N ASP A 136 -11.42 -1.51 -18.39
CA ASP A 136 -12.25 -0.72 -19.31
C ASP A 136 -13.76 -0.86 -19.04
N ALA A 137 -14.22 -2.00 -18.49
CA ALA A 137 -15.65 -2.22 -18.24
C ALA A 137 -16.23 -1.39 -17.07
N ALA A 138 -15.41 -0.99 -16.09
CA ALA A 138 -15.87 -0.21 -14.93
C ALA A 138 -15.76 1.31 -15.14
N GLY A 139 -15.14 1.76 -16.23
CA GLY A 139 -14.99 3.19 -16.56
C GLY A 139 -16.18 3.77 -17.34
N GLU A 140 -17.02 2.92 -17.91
CA GLU A 140 -18.12 3.31 -18.81
C GLU A 140 -19.49 3.38 -18.12
N ALA A 141 -19.57 3.02 -16.82
CA ALA A 141 -20.82 2.92 -16.06
C ALA A 141 -21.00 3.98 -14.95
N ALA A 142 -20.36 5.15 -15.05
CA ALA A 142 -20.55 6.27 -14.12
C ALA A 142 -20.60 7.63 -14.82
#